data_AF-A0A7T4E213-F1
#
_entry.id   AF-A0A7T4E213-F1
#
_cell.length_a   1.000
_cell.length_b   1.000
_cell.length_c   1.000
_cell.angle_alpha   90.00
_cell.angle_beta   90.00
_cell.angle_gamma   90.00
#
_symmetry.space_group_name_H-M   'P 1'
#
loop_
_entity.id
_entity.type
_entity.pdbx_description
1 polymer ?
#
loop_
_entity_poly.entity_id
_entity_poly.type
_entity_poly.pdbx_seq_one_letter_code
_entity_poly.pdbx_strand_id
1 'polypeptide(L)'
;MSAIRRSIARFANACVKLLPPAPPPAGGPAPSDAPRAHASVSSPWRIYRIYARPGHLLLRDEHGRILDLGVMKGAEPNLTYRLFARGLQGRGFATRTQLLDDIARRIESGETGNELLTLPAWEQARGADLDRGTHTDVSMKLRR
;
A
#
# COMPACT_ATOMS: atom_id res chain seq x y z
N MET A 1 10.08 -28.96 11.29
CA MET A 1 10.03 -29.48 9.90
C MET A 1 8.63 -29.19 9.36
N SER A 2 8.42 -28.04 8.73
CA SER A 2 8.41 -27.80 7.27
C SER A 2 7.41 -28.67 6.51
N ALA A 3 6.29 -28.09 6.08
CA ALA A 3 5.87 -28.03 4.67
C ALA A 3 4.38 -27.67 4.54
N ILE A 4 4.06 -26.39 4.30
CA ILE A 4 2.81 -26.03 3.61
C ILE A 4 3.20 -25.04 2.52
N ARG A 5 3.46 -25.58 1.32
CA ARG A 5 3.58 -24.84 0.07
C ARG A 5 2.52 -25.38 -0.90
N ARG A 6 1.98 -24.45 -1.69
CA ARG A 6 1.06 -24.57 -2.85
C ARG A 6 -0.43 -24.60 -2.53
N SER A 7 -1.12 -23.51 -2.89
CA SER A 7 -1.97 -23.48 -4.10
C SER A 7 -2.96 -22.32 -4.02
N ILE A 8 -2.64 -21.17 -4.64
CA ILE A 8 -3.64 -20.13 -4.95
C ILE A 8 -3.45 -19.70 -6.40
N ALA A 9 -3.84 -20.57 -7.30
CA ALA A 9 -4.05 -20.23 -8.70
C ALA A 9 -5.21 -21.11 -9.18
N ARG A 10 -6.46 -20.61 -9.07
CA ARG A 10 -7.70 -21.07 -9.77
C ARG A 10 -8.98 -20.58 -9.07
N PHE A 11 -9.17 -19.27 -8.88
CA PHE A 11 -10.50 -18.75 -8.47
C PHE A 11 -11.03 -17.58 -9.32
N ALA A 12 -10.39 -17.26 -10.45
CA ALA A 12 -10.85 -16.17 -11.31
C ALA A 12 -11.85 -16.59 -12.41
N ASN A 13 -12.16 -17.88 -12.60
CA ASN A 13 -12.87 -18.33 -13.80
C ASN A 13 -14.30 -18.87 -13.58
N ALA A 14 -14.91 -18.64 -12.41
CA ALA A 14 -16.23 -19.17 -12.07
C ALA A 14 -17.38 -18.14 -12.08
N CYS A 15 -17.12 -16.87 -12.39
CA CYS A 15 -18.17 -15.82 -12.42
C CYS A 15 -18.55 -15.33 -13.82
N VAL A 16 -18.13 -16.03 -14.89
CA VAL A 16 -18.49 -15.67 -16.28
C VAL A 16 -19.67 -16.51 -16.82
N LYS A 17 -20.04 -17.61 -16.17
CA LYS A 17 -21.01 -18.60 -16.69
C LYS A 17 -22.46 -18.47 -16.18
N LEU A 18 -22.86 -17.31 -15.63
CA LEU A 18 -24.21 -17.11 -15.09
C LEU A 18 -24.84 -15.78 -15.54
N LEU A 19 -24.68 -15.43 -16.82
CA LEU A 19 -25.48 -14.38 -17.44
C LEU A 19 -26.49 -15.02 -18.41
N PRO A 20 -27.81 -14.75 -18.26
CA PRO A 20 -28.81 -15.22 -19.20
C PRO A 20 -28.67 -14.52 -20.57
N PRO A 21 -29.03 -15.17 -21.69
CA PRO A 21 -28.96 -14.58 -23.02
C PRO A 21 -30.02 -13.47 -23.18
N ALA A 22 -29.60 -12.33 -23.74
CA ALA A 22 -30.46 -11.18 -24.00
C ALA A 22 -31.39 -11.44 -25.21
N PRO A 23 -32.66 -10.98 -25.18
CA PRO A 23 -33.53 -10.97 -26.36
C PRO A 23 -33.13 -9.86 -27.36
N PRO A 24 -33.45 -10.02 -28.66
CA PRO A 24 -33.08 -9.06 -29.71
C PRO A 24 -33.81 -7.71 -29.54
N PRO A 25 -33.20 -6.59 -29.97
CA PRO A 25 -33.76 -5.26 -29.74
C PRO A 25 -34.93 -4.97 -30.68
N ALA A 26 -36.11 -4.73 -30.11
CA ALA A 26 -37.21 -4.05 -30.79
C ALA A 26 -36.96 -2.54 -30.78
N GLY A 27 -37.10 -1.90 -31.94
CA GLY A 27 -36.81 -0.49 -32.16
C GLY A 27 -37.61 0.44 -31.25
N GLY A 28 -36.90 1.36 -30.60
CA GLY A 28 -37.44 2.47 -29.83
C GLY A 28 -36.43 3.63 -29.83
N PRO A 29 -36.88 4.89 -29.73
CA PRO A 29 -36.08 6.07 -30.04
C PRO A 29 -34.90 6.24 -29.07
N ALA A 30 -33.77 6.72 -29.63
CA ALA A 30 -32.48 6.83 -28.95
C ALA A 30 -32.56 7.66 -27.66
N PRO A 31 -32.14 7.12 -26.50
CA PRO A 31 -31.98 7.93 -25.29
C PRO A 31 -30.75 8.83 -25.46
N SER A 32 -30.91 10.10 -25.10
CA SER A 32 -29.83 11.09 -25.13
C SER A 32 -28.62 10.61 -24.33
N ASP A 33 -27.48 10.51 -25.00
CA ASP A 33 -26.16 10.23 -24.42
C ASP A 33 -25.69 11.43 -23.58
N ALA A 34 -26.30 11.59 -22.40
CA ALA A 34 -25.67 12.36 -21.34
C ALA A 34 -24.58 11.45 -20.74
N PRO A 35 -23.29 11.88 -20.68
CA PRO A 35 -22.25 11.08 -20.06
C PRO A 35 -22.66 10.84 -18.61
N ARG A 36 -23.05 9.60 -18.30
CA ARG A 36 -23.33 9.16 -16.95
C ARG A 36 -22.02 9.36 -16.19
N ALA A 37 -21.94 10.40 -15.38
CA ALA A 37 -20.82 10.64 -14.50
C ALA A 37 -20.72 9.43 -13.56
N HIS A 38 -19.89 8.47 -13.92
CA HIS A 38 -19.53 7.36 -13.06
C HIS A 38 -18.87 8.02 -11.85
N ALA A 39 -19.61 8.11 -10.74
CA ALA A 39 -19.04 8.42 -9.45
C ALA A 39 -17.92 7.40 -9.26
N SER A 40 -16.68 7.83 -9.43
CA SER A 40 -15.50 7.01 -9.23
C SER A 40 -15.61 6.47 -7.82
N VAL A 41 -15.89 5.18 -7.66
CA VAL A 41 -15.94 4.53 -6.36
C VAL A 41 -14.53 4.61 -5.80
N SER A 42 -14.26 5.60 -4.97
CA SER A 42 -12.99 5.73 -4.29
C SER A 42 -12.87 4.55 -3.33
N SER A 43 -11.97 3.61 -3.60
CA SER A 43 -11.71 2.54 -2.65
C SER A 43 -11.23 3.16 -1.35
N PRO A 44 -11.74 2.72 -0.18
CA PRO A 44 -11.23 3.19 1.09
C PRO A 44 -9.80 2.66 1.35
N TRP A 45 -9.33 1.71 0.54
CA TRP A 45 -8.00 1.13 0.65
C TRP A 45 -6.98 1.95 -0.13
N ARG A 46 -5.83 2.17 0.50
CA ARG A 46 -4.62 2.77 -0.08
C ARG A 46 -3.49 1.77 0.01
N ILE A 47 -2.69 1.69 -1.04
CA ILE A 47 -1.51 0.83 -1.10
C ILE A 47 -0.29 1.73 -1.03
N TYR A 48 0.64 1.38 -0.15
CA TYR A 48 1.91 2.06 -0.03
C TYR A 48 3.06 1.08 -0.09
N ARG A 49 4.23 1.56 -0.50
CA ARG A 49 5.50 0.82 -0.38
C ARG A 49 6.42 1.54 0.59
N ILE A 50 6.90 0.83 1.59
CA ILE A 50 7.83 1.34 2.60
C ILE A 50 9.24 0.92 2.21
N TYR A 51 10.20 1.85 2.26
CA TYR A 51 11.60 1.58 1.98
C TYR A 51 12.46 1.84 3.22
N ALA A 52 13.39 0.94 3.50
CA ALA A 52 14.44 1.15 4.48
C ALA A 52 15.72 1.62 3.79
N ARG A 53 16.13 2.86 4.07
CA ARG A 53 17.42 3.42 3.64
C ARG A 53 18.28 3.71 4.87
N PRO A 54 19.60 3.70 4.75
CA PRO A 54 20.47 4.17 5.84
C PRO A 54 20.01 5.57 6.29
N GLY A 55 19.63 5.71 7.57
CA GLY A 55 19.15 6.96 8.16
C GLY A 55 17.66 7.27 7.97
N HIS A 56 16.98 6.68 6.98
CA HIS A 56 15.65 7.14 6.53
C HIS A 56 14.68 5.98 6.28
N LEU A 57 13.41 6.23 6.61
CA LEU A 57 12.27 5.43 6.22
C LEU A 57 11.42 6.26 5.28
N LEU A 58 11.15 5.70 4.11
CA LEU A 58 10.42 6.40 3.06
C LEU A 58 9.14 5.62 2.73
N LEU A 59 8.10 6.35 2.35
CA LEU A 59 6.83 5.80 1.93
C LEU A 59 6.53 6.26 0.50
N ARG A 60 6.24 5.34 -0.41
CA ARG A 60 5.70 5.66 -1.73
C ARG A 60 4.20 5.44 -1.73
N ASP A 61 3.46 6.46 -2.14
CA ASP A 61 2.02 6.36 -2.34
C ASP A 61 1.64 5.75 -3.69
N GLU A 62 0.34 5.53 -3.88
CA GLU A 62 -0.25 5.02 -5.12
C GLU A 62 -0.02 5.93 -6.33
N HIS A 63 0.28 7.21 -6.11
CA HIS A 63 0.59 8.19 -7.15
C HIS A 63 2.09 8.27 -7.46
N GLY A 64 2.93 7.47 -6.77
CA GLY A 64 4.37 7.46 -6.92
C GLY A 64 5.09 8.59 -6.18
N ARG A 65 4.42 9.36 -5.33
CA ARG A 65 5.04 10.38 -4.48
C ARG A 65 5.79 9.70 -3.35
N ILE A 66 6.99 10.21 -3.05
CA ILE A 66 7.80 9.74 -1.93
C ILE A 66 7.59 10.69 -0.76
N LEU A 67 7.20 10.13 0.37
CA LEU A 67 6.93 10.82 1.62
C LEU A 67 7.96 10.38 2.66
N ASP A 68 8.32 11.29 3.55
CA ASP A 68 9.22 10.99 4.66
C ASP A 68 8.42 10.33 5.79
N LEU A 69 8.62 9.03 5.99
CA LEU A 69 7.91 8.26 7.01
C LEU A 69 8.58 8.40 8.38
N GLY A 70 9.90 8.62 8.40
CA GLY A 70 10.67 8.68 9.62
C GLY A 70 12.14 8.32 9.44
N VAL A 71 12.77 7.98 10.55
CA VAL A 71 14.21 7.71 10.60
C VAL A 71 14.49 6.30 11.10
N MET A 72 15.52 5.69 10.52
CA MET A 72 16.08 4.42 10.97
C MET A 72 17.50 4.66 11.46
N LYS A 73 17.84 4.14 12.64
CA LYS A 73 19.16 4.28 13.27
C LYS A 73 19.72 2.92 13.66
N GLY A 74 21.04 2.89 13.84
CA GLY A 74 21.79 1.69 14.17
C GLY A 74 22.26 0.92 12.94
N ALA A 75 22.84 -0.24 13.20
CA ALA A 75 23.28 -1.19 12.19
C ALA A 75 22.77 -2.57 12.57
N GLU A 76 22.61 -3.46 11.60
CA GLU A 76 22.24 -4.86 11.89
C GLU A 76 23.33 -5.50 12.77
N PRO A 77 22.98 -6.22 13.85
CA PRO A 77 21.65 -6.70 14.24
C PRO A 77 20.89 -5.85 15.29
N ASN A 78 21.22 -4.57 15.45
CA ASN A 78 20.59 -3.66 16.42
C ASN A 78 20.04 -2.41 15.73
N LEU A 79 18.97 -2.59 14.95
CA LEU A 79 18.25 -1.50 14.32
C LEU A 79 17.15 -0.94 15.22
N THR A 80 16.92 0.36 15.08
CA THR A 80 15.82 1.09 15.72
C THR A 80 15.18 2.02 14.71
N TYR A 81 13.91 2.35 14.91
CA TYR A 81 13.23 3.36 14.10
C TYR A 81 12.39 4.30 14.94
N ARG A 82 12.11 5.46 14.35
CA ARG A 82 11.10 6.39 14.82
C ARG A 82 10.31 6.91 13.62
N LEU A 83 9.00 6.71 13.63
CA LEU A 83 8.07 7.26 12.66
C LEU A 83 7.68 8.67 13.07
N PHE A 84 7.47 9.53 12.07
CA PHE A 84 6.95 10.87 12.32
C PHE A 84 5.45 10.84 12.62
N ALA A 85 4.72 9.90 12.02
CA ALA A 85 3.34 9.65 12.38
C ALA A 85 3.24 9.06 13.80
N ARG A 86 2.45 9.72 14.65
CA ARG A 86 2.14 9.36 16.04
C ARG A 86 3.34 9.19 16.96
N GLY A 87 4.55 9.56 16.52
CA GLY A 87 5.78 9.35 17.28
C GLY A 87 6.10 7.88 17.58
N LEU A 88 5.58 6.94 16.77
CA LEU A 88 5.81 5.51 16.98
C LEU A 88 7.29 5.18 16.88
N GLN A 89 7.77 4.29 17.73
CA GLN A 89 9.16 3.88 17.76
C GLN A 89 9.30 2.39 18.03
N GLY A 90 10.33 1.78 17.47
CA GLY A 90 10.68 0.39 17.68
C GLY A 90 12.19 0.23 17.82
N ARG A 91 12.62 -0.83 18.53
CA ARG A 91 14.04 -1.09 18.81
C ARG A 91 14.35 -2.57 18.87
N GLY A 92 15.61 -2.91 18.58
CA GLY A 92 16.12 -4.27 18.73
C GLY A 92 15.85 -5.19 17.54
N PHE A 93 15.74 -4.64 16.33
CA PHE A 93 15.52 -5.43 15.13
C PHE A 93 16.84 -5.95 14.56
N ALA A 94 16.90 -7.25 14.29
CA ALA A 94 18.09 -7.90 13.77
C ALA A 94 18.35 -7.59 12.28
N THR A 95 17.28 -7.37 11.52
CA THR A 95 17.38 -7.08 10.08
C THR A 95 16.44 -5.95 9.68
N ARG A 96 16.77 -5.26 8.58
CA ARG A 96 15.88 -4.24 7.99
C ARG A 96 14.51 -4.80 7.65
N THR A 97 14.43 -6.06 7.22
CA THR A 97 13.14 -6.72 6.91
C THR A 97 12.27 -6.84 8.16
N GLN A 98 12.82 -7.32 9.29
CA GLN A 98 12.05 -7.42 10.54
C GLN A 98 11.54 -6.05 11.03
N LEU A 99 12.36 -5.01 10.86
CA LEU A 99 11.99 -3.64 11.16
C LEU A 99 10.83 -3.18 10.28
N LEU A 100 10.91 -3.41 8.98
CA LEU A 100 9.85 -3.05 8.03
C LEU A 100 8.56 -3.84 8.29
N ASP A 101 8.65 -5.12 8.64
CA ASP A 101 7.50 -5.96 8.98
C ASP A 101 6.77 -5.45 10.23
N ASP A 102 7.50 -4.95 11.23
CA ASP A 102 6.89 -4.32 12.41
C ASP A 102 6.15 -3.03 12.04
N ILE A 103 6.77 -2.18 11.20
CA ILE A 103 6.14 -0.95 10.73
C ILE A 103 4.88 -1.25 9.91
N ALA A 104 4.97 -2.21 8.97
CA ALA A 104 3.83 -2.61 8.14
C ALA A 104 2.66 -3.08 9.01
N ARG A 105 2.94 -3.95 10.00
CA ARG A 105 1.93 -4.43 10.96
C ARG A 105 1.24 -3.29 11.71
N ARG A 106 1.97 -2.25 12.12
CA ARG A 106 1.43 -1.08 12.84
C ARG A 106 0.58 -0.17 11.95
N ILE A 107 0.95 -0.07 10.68
CA ILE A 107 0.16 0.67 9.68
C ILE A 107 -1.15 -0.09 9.40
N GLU A 108 -1.07 -1.41 9.23
CA GLU A 108 -2.23 -2.27 8.99
C GLU A 108 -3.16 -2.35 10.21
N SER A 109 -2.62 -2.33 11.42
CA SER A 109 -3.41 -2.24 12.66
C SER A 109 -4.11 -0.88 12.82
N GLY A 110 -3.71 0.12 12.03
CA GLY A 110 -4.26 1.47 12.06
C GLY A 110 -3.70 2.34 13.19
N GLU A 111 -2.61 1.93 13.85
CA GLU A 111 -1.93 2.75 14.88
C GLU A 111 -1.47 4.10 14.32
N THR A 112 -1.13 4.13 13.04
CA THR A 112 -0.67 5.34 12.34
C THR A 112 -1.81 6.27 11.94
N GLY A 113 -3.04 5.74 11.81
CA GLY A 113 -4.23 6.48 11.43
C GLY A 113 -4.09 7.27 10.12
N ASN A 114 -4.72 8.45 10.07
CA ASN A 114 -4.68 9.33 8.89
C ASN A 114 -3.40 10.19 8.82
N GLU A 115 -2.49 10.11 9.79
CA GLU A 115 -1.26 10.94 9.81
C GLU A 115 -0.28 10.56 8.70
N LEU A 116 -0.39 9.35 8.13
CA LEU A 116 0.36 8.98 6.92
C LEU A 116 0.04 9.89 5.72
N LEU A 117 -1.17 10.47 5.68
CA LEU A 117 -1.58 11.39 4.60
C LEU A 117 -0.97 12.79 4.75
N THR A 118 -0.52 13.13 5.95
CA THR A 118 0.04 14.45 6.28
C THR A 118 1.56 14.44 6.31
N LEU A 119 2.20 13.33 5.93
CA LEU A 119 3.65 13.24 5.89
C LEU A 119 4.23 14.23 4.87
N PRO A 120 5.39 14.85 5.19
CA PRO A 120 6.03 15.76 4.28
C PRO A 120 6.58 15.01 3.06
N ALA A 121 6.53 15.66 1.90
CA ALA A 121 7.13 15.14 0.69
C ALA A 121 8.66 15.09 0.84
N TRP A 122 9.26 14.00 0.36
CA TRP A 122 10.70 13.81 0.34
C TRP A 122 11.28 14.28 -1.00
N GLU A 123 11.66 15.56 -1.06
CA GLU A 123 12.15 16.23 -2.28
C GLU A 123 13.58 15.82 -2.68
N GLN A 124 14.30 15.11 -1.81
CA GLN A 124 15.71 14.75 -2.01
C GLN A 124 15.92 13.49 -2.86
N ALA A 125 14.86 12.79 -3.27
CA ALA A 125 14.93 11.55 -4.04
C ALA A 125 15.17 11.72 -5.55
N ARG A 126 15.84 12.80 -5.99
CA ARG A 126 16.30 12.93 -7.38
C ARG A 126 17.45 11.95 -7.63
N GLY A 127 17.14 10.71 -8.01
CA GLY A 127 18.09 9.72 -8.53
C GLY A 127 18.34 8.48 -7.67
N ALA A 128 17.62 8.29 -6.56
CA ALA A 128 17.75 7.07 -5.76
C ALA A 128 16.92 5.95 -6.38
N ASP A 129 17.58 4.90 -6.87
CA ASP A 129 16.91 3.64 -7.20
C ASP A 129 16.36 3.02 -5.89
N LEU A 130 15.14 3.44 -5.52
CA LEU A 130 14.45 3.00 -4.31
C LEU A 130 14.05 1.53 -4.44
N ASP A 131 13.73 1.09 -5.66
CA ASP A 131 13.27 -0.27 -5.95
C ASP A 131 14.39 -1.32 -5.80
N ARG A 132 15.68 -0.92 -5.86
CA ARG A 132 16.81 -1.79 -5.47
C ARG A 132 17.00 -1.96 -3.95
N GLY A 133 16.33 -1.15 -3.13
CA GLY A 133 16.44 -1.20 -1.67
C GLY A 133 15.54 -2.26 -1.02
N THR A 134 15.78 -2.53 0.27
CA THR A 134 14.85 -3.33 1.09
C THR A 134 13.54 -2.57 1.23
N HIS A 135 12.45 -3.20 0.83
CA HIS A 135 11.11 -2.63 0.87
C HIS A 135 10.06 -3.64 1.31
N THR A 136 8.91 -3.14 1.74
CA THR A 136 7.71 -3.94 2.00
C THR A 136 6.47 -3.17 1.54
N ASP A 137 5.47 -3.89 1.06
CA ASP A 137 4.20 -3.31 0.61
C ASP A 137 3.17 -3.40 1.73
N VAL A 138 2.39 -2.34 1.92
CA VAL A 138 1.41 -2.24 2.99
C VAL A 138 0.09 -1.70 2.46
N SER A 139 -1.02 -2.26 2.95
CA SER A 139 -2.36 -1.78 2.63
C SER A 139 -2.99 -1.13 3.85
N MET A 140 -3.53 0.07 3.68
CA MET A 140 -4.19 0.80 4.76
C MET A 140 -5.63 1.11 4.35
N LYS A 141 -6.57 0.84 5.26
CA LYS A 141 -7.95 1.30 5.11
C LYS A 141 -8.08 2.69 5.71
N LEU A 142 -8.46 3.66 4.90
CA LEU A 142 -8.86 4.99 5.35
C LEU A 142 -10.07 4.87 6.27
N ARG A 143 -9.95 5.39 7.48
CA ARG A 143 -11.10 5.57 8.38
C ARG A 143 -11.79 6.86 7.92
N ARG A 144 -13.04 6.73 7.46
CA ARG A 144 -13.93 7.87 7.18
C ARG A 144 -14.24 8.64 8.45
#